data_AF-A0AAR5PAU4-F1
#
_entry.id   AF-A0AAR5PAU4-F1
#
_cell.length_a   1.000
_cell.length_b   1.000
_cell.length_c   1.000
_cell.angle_alpha   90.00
_cell.angle_beta   90.00
_cell.angle_gamma   90.00
#
_symmetry.space_group_name_H-M   'P 1'
#
loop_
_entity.id
_entity.type
_entity.pdbx_description
1 polymer ?
#
loop_
_entity_poly.entity_id
_entity_poly.type
_entity_poly.pdbx_seq_one_letter_code
_entity_poly.pdbx_strand_id
1 'polypeptide(L)'
;MNKSNPMSKELKNSIAILCKLINALHETSLKPEHFRLAKFDQNEENTVEVLWGVLGKILNETSPVAIQEKVFSLHYNRTQFYCLQRENLCGSRELLLALGFLIGTTVERDLREKLESNPLPPVNHFAPQPLSADSNDQFEWKKLNERDLEKYRKWLVGHIASNHDMISEYNEQIRKIQTKYDKCLNIKAHNMLTIYEILALKDKEIGAQFLLETERIVCIMGIYQEWTKKEKIFWKWMVCIIQLPKCIYHLLNHWLGFRLVCCRRPKKPVEVACFQYIVK
;
A
#
# COMPACT_ATOMS: atom_id res chain seq x y z
N MET A 1 45.42 -7.64 -0.32
CA MET A 1 44.43 -6.53 -0.33
C MET A 1 43.24 -6.93 -1.19
N ASN A 2 42.15 -7.38 -0.56
CA ASN A 2 40.94 -7.84 -1.26
C ASN A 2 40.18 -6.64 -1.82
N LYS A 3 40.25 -6.43 -3.14
CA LYS A 3 39.34 -5.53 -3.85
C LYS A 3 37.93 -6.11 -3.76
N SER A 4 37.13 -5.61 -2.81
CA SER A 4 35.70 -5.91 -2.76
C SER A 4 35.07 -5.50 -4.08
N ASN A 5 34.45 -6.46 -4.77
CA ASN A 5 33.90 -6.28 -6.10
C ASN A 5 32.87 -5.12 -6.11
N PRO A 6 33.08 -4.03 -6.88
CA PRO A 6 32.25 -2.81 -6.80
C PRO A 6 30.76 -3.08 -7.05
N MET A 7 30.45 -4.02 -7.94
CA MET A 7 29.10 -4.52 -8.22
C MET A 7 28.37 -5.07 -6.97
N SER A 8 29.10 -5.67 -6.02
CA SER A 8 28.49 -6.21 -4.79
C SER A 8 28.14 -5.10 -3.79
N LYS A 9 28.95 -4.05 -3.72
CA LYS A 9 28.70 -2.90 -2.83
C LYS A 9 27.53 -2.05 -3.35
N GLU A 10 27.48 -1.82 -4.67
CA GLU A 10 26.39 -1.08 -5.28
C GLU A 10 25.04 -1.79 -5.17
N LEU A 11 25.01 -3.12 -5.32
CA LEU A 11 23.80 -3.92 -5.11
C LEU A 11 23.32 -3.89 -3.65
N LYS A 12 24.23 -4.04 -2.69
CA LYS A 12 23.89 -3.93 -1.27
C LYS A 12 23.27 -2.57 -0.96
N ASN A 13 23.85 -1.51 -1.51
CA ASN A 13 23.32 -0.16 -1.37
C ASN A 13 21.95 0.00 -2.05
N SER A 14 21.74 -0.56 -3.25
CA SER A 14 20.44 -0.46 -3.94
C SER A 14 19.33 -1.17 -3.16
N ILE A 15 19.62 -2.37 -2.61
CA ILE A 15 18.66 -3.09 -1.76
C ILE A 15 18.40 -2.33 -0.46
N ALA A 16 19.43 -1.74 0.17
CA ALA A 16 19.27 -0.95 1.38
C ALA A 16 18.38 0.30 1.17
N ILE A 17 18.55 1.00 0.06
CA ILE A 17 17.70 2.15 -0.31
C ILE A 17 16.26 1.70 -0.55
N LEU A 18 16.06 0.58 -1.24
CA LEU A 18 14.74 0.00 -1.47
C LEU A 18 14.04 -0.38 -0.15
N CYS A 19 14.74 -1.04 0.77
CA CYS A 19 14.20 -1.36 2.09
C CYS A 19 13.75 -0.09 2.83
N LYS A 20 14.58 0.98 2.81
CA LYS A 20 14.22 2.27 3.42
C LYS A 20 12.94 2.83 2.81
N LEU A 21 12.81 2.78 1.48
CA LEU A 21 11.64 3.28 0.76
C LEU A 21 10.37 2.51 1.16
N ILE A 22 10.39 1.17 1.08
CA ILE A 22 9.23 0.33 1.38
C ILE A 22 8.82 0.46 2.85
N ASN A 23 9.80 0.53 3.77
CA ASN A 23 9.53 0.72 5.19
C ASN A 23 8.89 2.08 5.46
N ALA A 24 9.28 3.14 4.73
CA ALA A 24 8.71 4.47 4.89
C ALA A 24 7.31 4.62 4.24
N LEU A 25 7.01 3.86 3.19
CA LEU A 25 5.70 3.86 2.53
C LEU A 25 4.65 3.03 3.28
N HIS A 26 5.03 1.83 3.73
CA HIS A 26 4.11 0.82 4.26
C HIS A 26 4.35 0.44 5.73
N GLU A 27 5.21 1.16 6.43
CA GLU A 27 5.54 0.93 7.86
C GLU A 27 5.98 -0.52 8.13
N THR A 28 6.84 -1.05 7.26
CA THR A 28 7.36 -2.42 7.35
C THR A 28 8.74 -2.49 8.01
N SER A 29 9.19 -3.71 8.35
CA SER A 29 10.50 -4.00 8.96
C SER A 29 11.46 -4.71 8.01
N LEU A 30 11.35 -4.44 6.71
CA LEU A 30 12.12 -5.11 5.67
C LEU A 30 13.61 -4.73 5.76
N LYS A 31 14.50 -5.73 5.73
CA LYS A 31 15.96 -5.57 5.80
C LYS A 31 16.64 -6.18 4.58
N PRO A 32 17.83 -5.71 4.19
CA PRO A 32 18.60 -6.31 3.08
C PRO A 32 18.92 -7.79 3.29
N GLU A 33 18.98 -8.24 4.54
CA GLU A 33 19.25 -9.64 4.87
C GLU A 33 18.12 -10.57 4.42
N HIS A 34 16.85 -10.14 4.52
CA HIS A 34 15.71 -10.91 4.01
C HIS A 34 15.82 -11.13 2.49
N PHE A 35 16.33 -10.16 1.73
CA PHE A 35 16.60 -10.32 0.29
C PHE A 35 17.73 -11.31 0.01
N ARG A 36 18.78 -11.29 0.85
CA ARG A 36 19.92 -12.22 0.74
C ARG A 36 19.48 -13.66 1.00
N LEU A 37 18.72 -13.88 2.07
CA LEU A 37 18.20 -15.20 2.48
C LEU A 37 17.20 -15.73 1.44
N ALA A 38 16.20 -14.90 1.07
CA ALA A 38 15.18 -15.27 0.11
C ALA A 38 15.72 -15.59 -1.28
N LYS A 39 16.81 -14.94 -1.72
CA LYS A 39 17.48 -15.30 -2.99
C LYS A 39 17.87 -16.78 -3.03
N PHE A 40 18.28 -17.34 -1.90
CA PHE A 40 18.71 -18.73 -1.77
C PHE A 40 17.63 -19.64 -1.19
N ASP A 41 16.39 -19.16 -1.12
CA ASP A 41 15.24 -19.85 -0.54
C ASP A 41 15.48 -20.28 0.93
N GLN A 42 16.24 -19.48 1.67
CA GLN A 42 16.53 -19.69 3.09
C GLN A 42 15.45 -19.03 3.95
N ASN A 43 14.87 -19.78 4.89
CA ASN A 43 13.77 -19.31 5.76
C ASN A 43 14.27 -18.89 7.15
N GLU A 44 15.56 -18.62 7.29
CA GLU A 44 16.16 -18.11 8.54
C GLU A 44 15.60 -16.71 8.88
N GLU A 45 15.72 -16.32 10.15
CA GLU A 45 15.32 -15.00 10.67
C GLU A 45 13.85 -14.60 10.37
N ASN A 46 12.92 -15.58 10.34
CA ASN A 46 11.51 -15.34 10.02
C ASN A 46 11.29 -14.64 8.67
N THR A 47 12.21 -14.82 7.72
CA THR A 47 12.17 -14.15 6.40
C THR A 47 10.84 -14.35 5.67
N VAL A 48 10.25 -15.54 5.76
CA VAL A 48 8.95 -15.87 5.14
C VAL A 48 7.82 -15.04 5.75
N GLU A 49 7.74 -14.95 7.08
CA GLU A 49 6.71 -14.20 7.79
C GLU A 49 6.82 -12.70 7.49
N VAL A 50 8.05 -12.16 7.49
CA VAL A 50 8.30 -10.76 7.17
C VAL A 50 7.89 -10.45 5.73
N LEU A 51 8.23 -11.31 4.76
CA LEU A 51 7.86 -11.11 3.37
C LEU A 51 6.33 -11.18 3.17
N TRP A 52 5.64 -12.12 3.80
CA TRP A 52 4.17 -12.14 3.80
C TRP A 52 3.58 -10.87 4.42
N GLY A 53 4.11 -10.42 5.55
CA GLY A 53 3.65 -9.19 6.21
C GLY A 53 3.88 -7.95 5.35
N VAL A 54 4.97 -7.89 4.59
CA VAL A 54 5.24 -6.81 3.63
C VAL A 54 4.27 -6.86 2.46
N LEU A 55 4.05 -8.04 1.85
CA LEU A 55 3.07 -8.20 0.77
C LEU A 55 1.66 -7.80 1.24
N GLY A 56 1.28 -8.23 2.44
CA GLY A 56 0.01 -7.87 3.06
C GLY A 56 -0.14 -6.36 3.25
N LYS A 57 0.89 -5.68 3.78
CA LYS A 57 0.88 -4.22 3.95
C LYS A 57 0.88 -3.43 2.64
N ILE A 58 1.51 -3.94 1.57
CA ILE A 58 1.44 -3.30 0.24
C ILE A 58 0.04 -3.43 -0.36
N LEU A 59 -0.64 -4.55 -0.11
CA LEU A 59 -1.95 -4.86 -0.67
C LEU A 59 -3.12 -4.49 0.24
N ASN A 60 -2.85 -4.07 1.47
CA ASN A 60 -3.83 -3.90 2.56
C ASN A 60 -4.62 -5.18 2.88
N GLU A 61 -3.95 -6.33 2.85
CA GLU A 61 -4.53 -7.65 3.11
C GLU A 61 -3.79 -8.35 4.26
N THR A 62 -4.51 -9.16 5.05
CA THR A 62 -3.93 -9.86 6.22
C THR A 62 -3.81 -11.37 6.02
N SER A 63 -4.69 -11.95 5.21
CA SER A 63 -4.69 -13.39 4.92
C SER A 63 -3.77 -13.72 3.74
N PRO A 64 -2.90 -14.74 3.85
CA PRO A 64 -2.12 -15.23 2.72
C PRO A 64 -2.97 -15.57 1.48
N VAL A 65 -4.21 -16.06 1.67
CA VAL A 65 -5.13 -16.39 0.57
C VAL A 65 -5.58 -15.12 -0.15
N ALA A 66 -6.00 -14.10 0.61
CA ALA A 66 -6.41 -12.81 0.05
C ALA A 66 -5.26 -12.11 -0.68
N ILE A 67 -4.04 -12.19 -0.14
CA ILE A 67 -2.83 -11.70 -0.80
C ILE A 67 -2.63 -12.41 -2.15
N GLN A 68 -2.75 -13.74 -2.19
CA GLN A 68 -2.62 -14.50 -3.44
C GLN A 68 -3.69 -14.11 -4.46
N GLU A 69 -4.97 -14.04 -4.06
CA GLU A 69 -6.07 -13.62 -4.93
C GLU A 69 -5.84 -12.22 -5.50
N LYS A 70 -5.39 -11.28 -4.66
CA LYS A 70 -5.08 -9.91 -5.08
C LYS A 70 -3.91 -9.87 -6.05
N VAL A 71 -2.83 -10.60 -5.77
CA VAL A 71 -1.67 -10.72 -6.67
C VAL A 71 -2.07 -11.37 -8.00
N PHE A 72 -3.00 -12.34 -7.99
CA PHE A 72 -3.57 -12.93 -9.20
C PHE A 72 -4.39 -11.92 -10.01
N SER A 73 -5.19 -11.08 -9.35
CA SER A 73 -5.93 -9.99 -10.01
C SER A 73 -5.02 -8.97 -10.70
N LEU A 74 -3.75 -8.88 -10.26
CA LEU A 74 -2.71 -8.06 -10.88
C LEU A 74 -1.97 -8.78 -12.03
N HIS A 75 -2.41 -9.98 -12.43
CA HIS A 75 -1.83 -10.79 -13.51
C HIS A 75 -0.41 -11.30 -13.25
N TYR A 76 -0.09 -11.65 -12.00
CA TYR A 76 1.14 -12.37 -11.68
C TYR A 76 0.98 -13.87 -11.98
N ASN A 77 1.72 -14.41 -12.95
CA ASN A 77 1.43 -15.75 -13.49
C ASN A 77 2.34 -16.88 -12.95
N ARG A 78 3.15 -16.63 -11.91
CA ARG A 78 4.02 -17.67 -11.34
C ARG A 78 3.25 -18.65 -10.47
N THR A 79 2.90 -19.80 -11.05
CA THR A 79 2.19 -20.92 -10.39
C THR A 79 2.80 -21.34 -9.04
N GLN A 80 4.13 -21.33 -8.95
CA GLN A 80 4.88 -21.72 -7.74
C GLN A 80 4.50 -20.88 -6.51
N PHE A 81 4.16 -19.61 -6.69
CA PHE A 81 3.72 -18.72 -5.59
C PHE A 81 2.35 -19.13 -5.04
N TYR A 82 1.45 -19.62 -5.90
CA TYR A 82 0.11 -20.05 -5.50
C TYR A 82 0.10 -21.42 -4.81
N CYS A 83 1.13 -22.24 -5.04
CA CYS A 83 1.28 -23.55 -4.38
C CYS A 83 1.86 -23.46 -2.96
N LEU A 84 2.41 -22.31 -2.54
CA LEU A 84 3.14 -22.16 -1.27
C LEU A 84 2.33 -22.55 -0.02
N GLN A 85 1.00 -22.37 -0.05
CA GLN A 85 0.14 -22.72 1.09
C GLN A 85 -0.17 -24.22 1.19
N ARG A 86 -0.01 -24.97 0.09
CA ARG A 86 -0.41 -26.39 0.05
C ARG A 86 0.70 -27.34 0.48
N GLU A 87 1.96 -26.95 0.32
CA GLU A 87 3.06 -27.93 0.32
C GLU A 87 4.09 -27.80 1.45
N ASN A 88 3.95 -26.88 2.43
CA ASN A 88 4.97 -26.63 3.48
C ASN A 88 6.40 -26.43 2.93
N LEU A 89 6.55 -26.17 1.63
CA LEU A 89 7.82 -25.97 0.97
C LEU A 89 8.33 -24.57 1.28
N CYS A 90 9.65 -24.47 1.46
CA CYS A 90 10.34 -23.20 1.49
C CYS A 90 9.93 -22.38 0.25
N GLY A 91 9.58 -21.11 0.48
CA GLY A 91 9.01 -20.24 -0.54
C GLY A 91 9.47 -18.80 -0.44
N SER A 92 10.49 -18.52 0.36
CA SER A 92 10.99 -17.16 0.55
C SER A 92 11.46 -16.57 -0.78
N ARG A 93 11.97 -17.41 -1.70
CA ARG A 93 12.32 -16.99 -3.06
C ARG A 93 11.10 -16.58 -3.88
N GLU A 94 10.05 -17.38 -3.89
CA GLU A 94 8.80 -17.10 -4.58
C GLU A 94 8.11 -15.84 -4.02
N LEU A 95 8.18 -15.63 -2.70
CA LEU A 95 7.71 -14.41 -2.03
C LEU A 95 8.53 -13.19 -2.44
N LEU A 96 9.86 -13.32 -2.54
CA LEU A 96 10.73 -12.25 -3.03
C LEU A 96 10.42 -11.88 -4.48
N LEU A 97 10.11 -12.87 -5.32
CA LEU A 97 9.71 -12.61 -6.72
C LEU A 97 8.36 -11.90 -6.81
N ALA A 98 7.39 -12.30 -5.99
CA ALA A 98 6.10 -11.61 -5.89
C ALA A 98 6.28 -10.17 -5.36
N LEU A 99 7.13 -9.98 -4.36
CA LEU A 99 7.47 -8.66 -3.83
C LEU A 99 8.13 -7.78 -4.91
N GLY A 100 9.07 -8.34 -5.68
CA GLY A 100 9.67 -7.66 -6.82
C GLY A 100 8.63 -7.24 -7.86
N PHE A 101 7.65 -8.09 -8.15
CA PHE A 101 6.54 -7.75 -9.04
C PHE A 101 5.69 -6.59 -8.51
N LEU A 102 5.34 -6.60 -7.21
CA LEU A 102 4.60 -5.51 -6.60
C LEU A 102 5.41 -4.21 -6.61
N ILE A 103 6.69 -4.24 -6.25
CA ILE A 103 7.56 -3.06 -6.27
C ILE A 103 7.55 -2.38 -7.65
N GLY A 104 7.60 -3.17 -8.73
CA GLY A 104 7.58 -2.66 -10.10
C GLY A 104 6.21 -2.14 -10.58
N THR A 105 5.15 -2.32 -9.81
CA THR A 105 3.78 -1.93 -10.19
C THR A 105 3.11 -0.96 -9.21
N THR A 106 3.50 -0.98 -7.93
CA THR A 106 2.81 -0.24 -6.87
C THR A 106 3.59 0.98 -6.36
N VAL A 107 4.92 0.96 -6.33
CA VAL A 107 5.72 2.01 -5.65
C VAL A 107 5.39 3.43 -6.11
N GLU A 108 5.24 3.66 -7.42
CA GLU A 108 4.89 5.00 -7.93
C GLU A 108 3.46 5.41 -7.60
N ARG A 109 2.53 4.45 -7.62
CA ARG A 109 1.14 4.66 -7.23
C ARG A 109 1.06 4.97 -5.75
N ASP A 110 1.71 4.17 -4.91
CA ASP A 110 1.68 4.30 -3.46
C ASP A 110 2.35 5.63 -3.03
N LEU A 111 3.41 6.06 -3.73
CA LEU A 111 4.01 7.39 -3.53
C LEU A 111 3.06 8.52 -3.91
N ARG A 112 2.34 8.40 -5.04
CA ARG A 112 1.35 9.38 -5.49
C ARG A 112 0.20 9.47 -4.49
N GLU A 113 -0.33 8.32 -4.06
CA GLU A 113 -1.39 8.26 -3.05
C GLU A 113 -0.93 8.91 -1.74
N LYS A 114 0.34 8.71 -1.32
CA LYS A 114 0.88 9.38 -0.12
C LYS A 114 1.07 10.89 -0.32
N LEU A 115 1.39 11.35 -1.52
CA LEU A 115 1.52 12.77 -1.84
C LEU A 115 0.15 13.47 -1.95
N GLU A 116 -0.86 12.75 -2.42
CA GLU A 116 -2.24 13.21 -2.53
C GLU A 116 -3.02 13.03 -1.21
N SER A 117 -2.54 12.17 -0.31
CA SER A 117 -3.14 11.99 1.02
C SER A 117 -2.95 13.25 1.85
N ASN A 118 -4.05 13.73 2.44
CA ASN A 118 -4.02 14.93 3.27
C ASN A 118 -3.08 14.72 4.47
N PRO A 119 -2.16 15.66 4.75
CA PRO A 119 -1.21 15.54 5.86
C PRO A 119 -1.86 15.72 7.24
N LEU A 120 -3.14 16.11 7.28
CA LEU A 120 -3.92 16.22 8.51
C LEU A 120 -4.97 15.09 8.53
N PRO A 121 -5.22 14.48 9.71
CA PRO A 121 -6.29 13.51 9.85
C PRO A 121 -7.61 14.12 9.37
N PRO A 122 -8.54 13.34 8.78
CA PRO A 122 -9.84 13.83 8.38
C PRO A 122 -10.46 14.48 9.61
N VAL A 123 -10.55 15.80 9.57
CA VAL A 123 -11.05 16.52 10.72
C VAL A 123 -12.54 16.22 10.76
N ASN A 124 -12.94 15.36 11.69
CA ASN A 124 -14.32 14.95 11.95
C ASN A 124 -15.20 16.12 12.47
N HIS A 125 -14.91 17.37 12.08
CA HIS A 125 -15.74 18.53 12.36
C HIS A 125 -17.15 18.41 11.75
N PHE A 126 -17.34 17.49 10.80
CA PHE A 126 -18.63 17.23 10.16
C PHE A 126 -19.20 15.84 10.43
N ALA A 127 -18.58 15.04 11.31
CA ALA A 127 -19.22 13.80 11.74
C ALA A 127 -20.51 14.18 12.47
N PRO A 128 -21.69 13.69 12.05
CA PRO A 128 -22.92 13.94 12.78
C PRO A 128 -22.72 13.43 14.20
N GLN A 129 -22.76 14.34 15.19
CA GLN A 129 -22.82 13.89 16.57
C GLN A 129 -24.10 13.07 16.72
N PRO A 130 -24.04 11.88 17.35
CA PRO A 130 -25.25 11.11 17.58
C PRO A 130 -26.20 11.99 18.38
N LEU A 131 -27.35 12.30 17.78
CA LEU A 131 -28.46 12.97 18.47
C LEU A 131 -28.77 12.13 19.71
N SER A 132 -28.49 12.67 20.89
CA SER A 132 -28.95 12.09 22.15
C SER A 132 -30.46 12.01 22.07
N ALA A 133 -30.99 10.78 22.02
CA ALA A 133 -32.42 10.53 22.03
C ALA A 133 -32.98 10.83 23.44
N ASP A 134 -33.11 12.10 23.78
CA ASP A 134 -33.99 12.53 24.87
C ASP A 134 -35.41 12.52 24.31
N SER A 135 -36.03 11.34 24.30
CA SER A 135 -37.47 11.22 24.10
C SER A 135 -38.06 10.46 25.27
N ASN A 136 -38.40 11.20 26.32
CA ASN A 136 -39.15 10.71 27.48
C ASN A 136 -40.67 10.68 27.23
N ASP A 137 -41.10 10.60 25.97
CA ASP A 137 -42.52 10.51 25.61
C ASP A 137 -42.91 9.05 25.41
N GLN A 138 -43.25 8.37 26.50
CA GLN A 138 -43.98 7.11 26.43
C GLN A 138 -45.42 7.39 25.96
N PHE A 139 -45.63 7.34 24.65
CA PHE A 139 -46.96 7.44 24.05
C PHE A 139 -47.81 6.23 24.48
N GLU A 140 -48.94 6.44 25.17
CA GLU A 140 -49.81 5.36 25.66
C GLU A 140 -50.70 4.79 24.52
N TRP A 141 -50.17 3.81 23.78
CA TRP A 141 -50.85 3.13 22.66
C TRP A 141 -52.17 2.45 23.02
N LYS A 142 -52.41 2.19 24.31
CA LYS A 142 -53.54 1.37 24.81
C LYS A 142 -54.90 2.07 24.82
N LYS A 143 -54.97 3.37 24.47
CA LYS A 143 -56.21 4.18 24.52
C LYS A 143 -56.85 4.48 23.15
N LEU A 144 -56.23 4.10 22.03
CA LEU A 144 -56.74 4.46 20.70
C LEU A 144 -57.63 3.38 20.09
N ASN A 145 -58.71 3.81 19.43
CA ASN A 145 -59.56 2.93 18.62
C ASN A 145 -58.85 2.54 17.30
N GLU A 146 -59.27 1.43 16.68
CA GLU A 146 -58.70 0.90 15.43
C GLU A 146 -58.60 1.96 14.30
N ARG A 147 -59.63 2.81 14.17
CA ARG A 147 -59.65 3.89 13.17
C ARG A 147 -58.62 4.99 13.43
N ASP A 148 -58.31 5.25 14.69
CA ASP A 148 -57.35 6.28 15.08
C ASP A 148 -55.91 5.76 14.97
N LEU A 149 -55.70 4.47 15.23
CA LEU A 149 -54.44 3.76 14.97
C LEU A 149 -54.09 3.79 13.47
N GLU A 150 -55.05 3.53 12.58
CA GLU A 150 -54.80 3.56 11.13
C GLU A 150 -54.46 4.98 10.62
N LYS A 151 -55.12 6.02 11.17
CA LYS A 151 -54.76 7.42 10.87
C LYS A 151 -53.36 7.75 11.37
N TYR A 152 -53.01 7.33 12.57
CA TYR A 152 -51.69 7.57 13.16
C TYR A 152 -50.58 6.83 12.39
N ARG A 153 -50.84 5.59 11.96
CA ARG A 153 -49.94 4.85 11.08
C ARG A 153 -49.68 5.59 9.78
N LYS A 154 -50.73 6.12 9.13
CA LYS A 154 -50.58 6.94 7.91
C LYS A 154 -49.79 8.21 8.18
N TRP A 155 -50.00 8.87 9.32
CA TRP A 155 -49.23 10.04 9.74
C TRP A 155 -47.75 9.69 9.94
N LEU A 156 -47.43 8.60 10.64
CA LEU A 156 -46.05 8.15 10.84
C LEU A 156 -45.35 7.83 9.52
N VAL A 157 -46.01 7.13 8.61
CA VAL A 157 -45.46 6.83 7.28
C VAL A 157 -45.17 8.13 6.51
N GLY A 158 -46.09 9.08 6.53
CA GLY A 158 -45.89 10.39 5.90
C GLY A 158 -44.76 11.19 6.56
N HIS A 159 -44.64 11.12 7.88
CA HIS A 159 -43.60 11.82 8.64
C HIS A 159 -42.22 11.22 8.39
N ILE A 160 -42.11 9.88 8.34
CA ILE A 160 -40.88 9.17 7.96
C ILE A 160 -40.49 9.52 6.52
N ALA A 161 -41.43 9.52 5.59
CA ALA A 161 -41.18 9.89 4.19
C ALA A 161 -40.67 11.35 4.09
N SER A 162 -41.33 12.29 4.76
CA SER A 162 -40.89 13.69 4.79
C SER A 162 -39.50 13.85 5.40
N ASN A 163 -39.18 13.12 6.48
CA ASN A 163 -37.86 13.15 7.09
C ASN A 163 -36.81 12.55 6.16
N HIS A 164 -37.13 11.47 5.46
CA HIS A 164 -36.26 10.85 4.46
C HIS A 164 -35.97 11.83 3.31
N ASP A 165 -36.99 12.54 2.82
CA ASP A 165 -36.82 13.55 1.77
C ASP A 165 -35.93 14.72 2.23
N MET A 166 -36.10 15.20 3.46
CA MET A 166 -35.22 16.22 4.05
C MET A 166 -33.78 15.71 4.18
N ILE A 167 -33.57 14.48 4.65
CA ILE A 167 -32.23 13.88 4.75
C ILE A 167 -31.59 13.77 3.37
N SER A 168 -32.36 13.38 2.35
CA SER A 168 -31.90 13.32 0.96
C SER A 168 -31.45 14.70 0.45
N GLU A 169 -32.25 15.74 0.69
CA GLU A 169 -31.92 17.12 0.32
C GLU A 169 -30.68 17.63 1.04
N TYR A 170 -30.55 17.40 2.36
CA TYR A 170 -29.34 17.76 3.11
C TYR A 170 -28.11 17.04 2.60
N ASN A 171 -28.22 15.75 2.30
CA ASN A 171 -27.12 14.97 1.72
C ASN A 171 -26.71 15.52 0.34
N GLU A 172 -27.67 15.95 -0.48
CA GLU A 172 -27.39 16.56 -1.77
C GLU A 172 -26.70 17.92 -1.63
N GLN A 173 -27.09 18.74 -0.65
CA GLN A 173 -26.41 19.99 -0.33
C GLN A 173 -24.97 19.75 0.19
N ILE A 174 -24.78 18.76 1.06
CA ILE A 174 -23.45 18.34 1.53
C ILE A 174 -22.60 17.89 0.34
N ARG A 175 -23.13 17.07 -0.57
CA ARG A 175 -22.42 16.67 -1.80
C ARG A 175 -22.05 17.85 -2.68
N LYS A 176 -22.93 18.84 -2.85
CA LYS A 176 -22.63 20.06 -3.62
C LYS A 176 -21.50 20.86 -2.98
N ILE A 177 -21.48 20.97 -1.65
CA ILE A 177 -20.40 21.63 -0.91
C ILE A 177 -19.10 20.83 -1.04
N GLN A 178 -19.14 19.52 -0.82
CA GLN A 178 -17.99 18.62 -1.00
C GLN A 178 -17.42 18.71 -2.42
N THR A 179 -18.27 18.69 -3.45
CA THR A 179 -17.83 18.83 -4.85
C THR A 179 -17.18 20.19 -5.11
N LYS A 180 -17.68 21.28 -4.50
CA LYS A 180 -17.04 22.60 -4.58
C LYS A 180 -15.72 22.64 -3.82
N TYR A 181 -15.67 21.98 -2.66
CA TYR A 181 -14.50 21.85 -1.80
C TYR A 181 -13.39 21.04 -2.49
N ASP A 182 -13.72 19.88 -3.06
CA ASP A 182 -12.81 19.02 -3.81
C ASP A 182 -12.27 19.71 -5.06
N LYS A 183 -13.07 20.57 -5.71
CA LYS A 183 -12.60 21.44 -6.80
C LYS A 183 -11.58 22.48 -6.30
N CYS A 184 -11.77 23.03 -5.10
CA CYS A 184 -10.81 23.97 -4.50
C CYS A 184 -9.52 23.25 -4.04
N LEU A 185 -9.61 21.99 -3.64
CA LEU A 185 -8.45 21.17 -3.24
C LEU A 185 -7.67 20.58 -4.43
N ASN A 186 -8.34 20.21 -5.53
CA ASN A 186 -7.71 19.56 -6.70
C ASN A 186 -7.15 20.53 -7.74
N ILE A 187 -7.39 21.84 -7.62
CA ILE A 187 -6.70 22.83 -8.46
C ILE A 187 -5.31 23.00 -7.88
N LYS A 188 -4.31 22.40 -8.54
CA LYS A 188 -2.91 22.82 -8.43
C LYS A 188 -2.85 24.35 -8.39
N ALA A 189 -2.50 24.86 -7.21
CA ALA A 189 -2.11 26.23 -6.89
C ALA A 189 -2.29 27.26 -8.02
N HIS A 190 -3.35 28.05 -7.94
CA HIS A 190 -3.29 29.45 -8.37
C HIS A 190 -3.08 30.30 -7.11
N ASN A 191 -1.86 30.30 -6.56
CA ASN A 191 -1.42 31.17 -5.45
C ASN A 191 -2.30 31.18 -4.19
N MET A 192 -3.14 30.17 -3.99
CA MET A 192 -4.09 30.09 -2.88
C MET A 192 -3.69 28.95 -1.97
N LEU A 193 -3.61 29.23 -0.67
CA LEU A 193 -3.35 28.25 0.37
C LEU A 193 -4.54 27.28 0.44
N THR A 194 -4.25 26.00 0.51
CA THR A 194 -5.21 24.96 0.86
C THR A 194 -5.80 25.21 2.25
N ILE A 195 -6.98 24.67 2.52
CA ILE A 195 -7.63 24.85 3.82
C ILE A 195 -6.78 24.27 4.96
N TYR A 196 -6.03 23.20 4.68
CA TYR A 196 -5.08 22.62 5.63
C TYR A 196 -3.91 23.56 5.93
N GLU A 197 -3.36 24.23 4.91
CA GLU A 197 -2.33 25.25 5.11
C GLU A 197 -2.89 26.44 5.90
N ILE A 198 -4.13 26.86 5.64
CA ILE A 198 -4.79 27.92 6.41
C ILE A 198 -5.02 27.49 7.87
N LEU A 199 -5.45 26.25 8.13
CA LEU A 199 -5.64 25.72 9.47
C LEU A 199 -4.30 25.61 10.22
N ALA A 200 -3.26 25.12 9.55
CA ALA A 200 -1.90 25.05 10.07
C ALA A 200 -1.32 26.43 10.42
N LEU A 201 -1.68 27.48 9.68
CA LEU A 201 -1.28 28.86 9.98
C LEU A 201 -2.05 29.47 11.16
N LYS A 202 -3.28 28.99 11.42
CA LYS A 202 -4.14 29.50 12.50
C LYS A 202 -3.88 28.84 13.84
N ASP A 203 -3.58 27.55 13.84
CA ASP A 203 -3.39 26.74 15.05
C ASP A 203 -1.96 26.17 15.07
N LYS A 204 -1.24 26.46 16.16
CA LYS A 204 0.15 26.06 16.34
C LYS A 204 0.33 24.54 16.43
N GLU A 205 -0.63 23.82 17.02
CA GLU A 205 -0.57 22.36 17.15
C GLU A 205 -0.82 21.69 15.80
N ILE A 206 -1.83 22.16 15.08
CA ILE A 206 -2.12 21.71 13.71
C ILE A 206 -0.95 22.04 12.77
N GLY A 207 -0.35 23.23 12.93
CA GLY A 207 0.84 23.64 12.18
C GLY A 207 2.04 22.73 12.43
N ALA A 208 2.28 22.33 13.68
CA ALA A 208 3.36 21.40 14.01
C ALA A 208 3.13 20.01 13.39
N GLN A 209 1.90 19.50 13.42
CA GLN A 209 1.53 18.23 12.78
C GLN A 209 1.69 18.28 11.27
N PHE A 210 1.23 19.37 10.65
CA PHE A 210 1.37 19.60 9.21
C PHE A 210 2.84 19.61 8.78
N LEU A 211 3.71 20.29 9.54
CA LEU A 211 5.15 20.32 9.26
C LEU A 211 5.80 18.94 9.40
N LEU A 212 5.47 18.19 10.46
CA LEU A 212 6.00 16.85 10.69
C LEU A 212 5.65 15.89 9.54
N GLU A 213 4.39 15.92 9.09
CA GLU A 213 3.94 15.07 8.00
C GLU A 213 4.53 15.50 6.65
N THR A 214 4.66 16.80 6.42
CA THR A 214 5.34 17.33 5.22
C THR A 214 6.81 16.92 5.19
N GLU A 215 7.52 17.02 6.32
CA GLU A 215 8.91 16.58 6.44
C GLU A 215 9.04 15.07 6.17
N ARG A 216 8.10 14.26 6.68
CA ARG A 216 8.02 12.83 6.41
C ARG A 216 7.88 12.55 4.91
N ILE A 217 7.00 13.27 4.21
CA ILE A 217 6.81 13.13 2.75
C ILE A 217 8.06 13.57 1.99
N VAL A 218 8.67 14.70 2.34
CA VAL A 218 9.93 15.18 1.72
C VAL A 218 11.05 14.15 1.88
N CYS A 219 11.15 13.53 3.06
CA CYS A 219 12.11 12.45 3.33
C CYS A 219 11.87 11.25 2.40
N ILE A 220 10.62 10.80 2.27
CA ILE A 220 10.25 9.71 1.34
C ILE A 220 10.60 10.05 -0.10
N MET A 221 10.32 11.28 -0.55
CA MET A 221 10.67 11.75 -1.88
C MET A 221 12.19 11.72 -2.13
N GLY A 222 12.97 12.14 -1.13
CA GLY A 222 14.44 12.06 -1.19
C GLY A 222 14.93 10.61 -1.36
N ILE A 223 14.38 9.68 -0.58
CA ILE A 223 14.72 8.24 -0.69
C ILE A 223 14.31 7.68 -2.07
N TYR A 224 13.13 8.03 -2.56
CA TYR A 224 12.67 7.60 -3.89
C TYR A 224 13.57 8.15 -5.01
N GLN A 225 14.05 9.39 -4.89
CA GLN A 225 15.01 9.97 -5.83
C GLN A 225 16.36 9.22 -5.81
N GLU A 226 16.80 8.73 -4.66
CA GLU A 226 17.98 7.85 -4.58
C GLU A 226 17.72 6.47 -5.19
N TRP A 227 16.52 5.92 -4.95
CA TRP A 227 16.10 4.63 -5.49
C TRP A 227 16.11 4.62 -7.02
N THR A 228 15.48 5.60 -7.67
CA THR A 228 15.42 5.71 -9.15
C THR A 228 16.81 5.72 -9.80
N LYS A 229 17.83 6.29 -9.15
CA LYS A 229 19.22 6.28 -9.64
C LYS A 229 19.85 4.88 -9.61
N LYS A 230 19.38 3.99 -8.73
CA LYS A 230 19.96 2.65 -8.46
C LYS A 230 19.05 1.49 -8.85
N GLU A 231 17.81 1.77 -9.21
CA GLU A 231 16.78 0.80 -9.57
C GLU A 231 17.24 -0.21 -10.64
N LYS A 232 17.94 0.26 -11.69
CA LYS A 232 18.47 -0.61 -12.77
C LYS A 232 19.37 -1.73 -12.24
N ILE A 233 20.15 -1.46 -11.20
CA ILE A 233 21.05 -2.44 -10.58
C ILE A 233 20.24 -3.53 -9.87
N PHE A 234 19.17 -3.13 -9.17
CA PHE A 234 18.26 -4.05 -8.51
C PHE A 234 17.53 -4.95 -9.51
N TRP A 235 16.95 -4.38 -10.58
CA TRP A 235 16.24 -5.19 -11.58
C TRP A 235 17.15 -6.18 -12.29
N LYS A 236 18.38 -5.79 -12.60
CA LYS A 236 19.38 -6.70 -13.14
C LYS A 236 19.66 -7.88 -12.20
N TRP A 237 19.70 -7.64 -10.90
CA TRP A 237 19.84 -8.69 -9.90
C TRP A 237 18.59 -9.57 -9.79
N MET A 238 17.38 -8.99 -9.84
CA MET A 238 16.12 -9.74 -9.84
C MET A 238 15.99 -10.68 -11.03
N VAL A 239 16.45 -10.29 -12.22
CA VAL A 239 16.51 -11.18 -13.39
C VAL A 239 17.38 -12.41 -13.12
N CYS A 240 18.51 -12.25 -12.42
CA CYS A 240 19.33 -13.39 -12.01
C CYS A 240 18.58 -14.33 -11.04
N ILE A 241 17.70 -13.79 -10.18
CA ILE A 241 16.88 -14.61 -9.28
C ILE A 241 15.86 -15.42 -10.06
N ILE A 242 15.31 -14.90 -11.15
CA ILE A 242 14.39 -15.64 -12.01
C ILE A 242 15.12 -16.79 -12.72
N GLN A 243 16.32 -16.53 -13.23
CA GLN A 243 17.10 -17.46 -14.05
C GLN A 243 17.81 -18.57 -13.27
N LEU A 244 17.90 -18.48 -11.93
CA LEU A 244 18.53 -19.51 -11.10
C LEU A 244 17.79 -20.85 -11.21
N PRO A 245 18.40 -21.93 -11.72
CA PRO A 245 17.78 -23.25 -11.73
C PRO A 245 17.51 -23.74 -10.31
N LYS A 246 16.35 -24.37 -10.07
CA LYS A 246 16.00 -24.99 -8.77
C LYS A 246 16.92 -26.16 -8.37
N CYS A 247 17.82 -26.61 -9.24
CA CYS A 247 18.59 -27.84 -9.02
C CYS A 247 20.02 -27.64 -8.49
N ILE A 248 20.47 -26.43 -8.16
CA ILE A 248 21.85 -26.22 -7.63
C ILE A 248 21.88 -26.34 -6.09
N TYR A 249 20.72 -26.36 -5.42
CA TYR A 249 20.65 -26.27 -3.95
C TYR A 249 21.18 -27.51 -3.21
N HIS A 250 21.26 -28.69 -3.84
CA HIS A 250 21.83 -29.87 -3.19
C HIS A 250 23.35 -30.03 -3.35
N LEU A 251 23.98 -29.35 -4.31
CA LEU A 251 25.41 -29.53 -4.61
C LEU A 251 26.30 -28.39 -4.08
N LEU A 252 25.74 -27.22 -3.75
CA LEU A 252 26.53 -26.08 -3.28
C LEU A 252 26.82 -26.05 -1.77
N ASN A 253 26.21 -26.92 -0.97
CA ASN A 253 26.55 -27.04 0.46
C ASN A 253 27.81 -27.86 0.72
N HIS A 254 28.48 -28.41 -0.31
CA HIS A 254 29.66 -29.27 -0.12
C HIS A 254 30.92 -28.83 -0.88
N TRP A 255 30.91 -27.78 -1.69
CA TRP A 255 32.09 -27.40 -2.48
C TRP A 255 32.45 -25.92 -2.35
N LEU A 256 33.32 -25.66 -1.39
CA LEU A 256 34.30 -24.58 -1.42
C LEU A 256 34.98 -24.54 -2.80
N GLY A 257 34.86 -23.40 -3.48
CA GLY A 257 35.70 -23.01 -4.61
C GLY A 257 35.38 -23.69 -5.94
N PHE A 258 34.72 -22.97 -6.85
CA PHE A 258 35.25 -22.75 -8.21
C PHE A 258 34.47 -21.67 -8.96
N ARG A 259 35.21 -20.97 -9.84
CA ARG A 259 34.74 -20.01 -10.84
C ARG A 259 33.65 -20.62 -11.71
N LEU A 260 32.66 -19.81 -12.09
CA LEU A 260 31.92 -20.04 -13.33
C LEU A 260 31.97 -18.81 -14.25
N VAL A 261 32.46 -19.13 -15.43
CA VAL A 261 32.67 -18.32 -16.63
C VAL A 261 31.39 -18.32 -17.46
N CYS A 262 31.09 -17.15 -18.04
CA CYS A 262 30.25 -16.87 -19.21
C CYS A 262 28.84 -17.46 -19.35
N CYS A 263 27.87 -16.56 -19.56
CA CYS A 263 26.99 -16.66 -20.74
C CYS A 263 26.70 -15.26 -21.31
N ARG A 264 26.63 -15.21 -22.65
CA ARG A 264 26.77 -14.06 -23.56
C ARG A 264 25.57 -13.10 -23.54
N ARG A 265 25.85 -11.84 -23.95
CA ARG A 265 24.90 -10.73 -24.22
C ARG A 265 23.79 -11.12 -25.21
N PRO A 266 22.66 -10.38 -25.17
CA PRO A 266 22.33 -9.52 -26.30
C PRO A 266 22.15 -8.03 -25.91
N LYS A 267 22.06 -7.19 -26.93
CA LYS A 267 22.19 -5.72 -26.93
C LYS A 267 20.83 -5.00 -26.74
N LYS A 268 20.91 -3.80 -26.14
CA LYS A 268 19.98 -2.64 -26.13
C LYS A 268 18.80 -2.64 -25.12
N PRO A 269 18.35 -1.43 -24.68
CA PRO A 269 17.87 -1.18 -23.32
C PRO A 269 16.34 -1.20 -23.24
N VAL A 270 15.76 -2.26 -22.67
CA VAL A 270 14.33 -2.36 -22.33
C VAL A 270 14.17 -3.24 -21.08
N GLU A 271 14.84 -2.89 -19.97
CA GLU A 271 14.94 -3.82 -18.83
C GLU A 271 13.74 -3.76 -17.87
N VAL A 272 13.02 -2.64 -17.77
CA VAL A 272 11.84 -2.51 -16.89
C VAL A 272 10.61 -3.22 -17.48
N ALA A 273 10.37 -3.08 -18.79
CA ALA A 273 9.29 -3.83 -19.45
C ALA A 273 9.60 -5.33 -19.54
N CYS A 274 10.88 -5.73 -19.63
CA CYS A 274 11.24 -7.15 -19.60
C CYS A 274 10.86 -7.83 -18.28
N PHE A 275 10.95 -7.17 -17.11
CA PHE A 275 10.51 -7.81 -15.87
C PHE A 275 9.00 -8.09 -15.86
N GLN A 276 8.19 -7.12 -16.30
CA GLN A 276 6.75 -7.31 -16.47
C GLN A 276 6.40 -8.37 -17.53
N TYR A 277 7.23 -8.54 -18.57
CA TYR A 277 7.04 -9.58 -19.60
C TYR A 277 7.57 -10.96 -19.21
N ILE A 278 8.57 -11.06 -18.32
CA ILE A 278 9.12 -12.33 -17.84
C ILE A 278 8.27 -12.93 -16.70
N VAL A 279 7.47 -12.08 -16.04
CA VAL A 279 6.57 -12.47 -14.94
C VAL A 279 5.10 -12.64 -15.41
N LYS A 280 4.75 -12.13 -16.59
CA LYS A 280 3.55 -12.52 -17.35
C LYS A 280 3.74 -13.90 -17.97
#